data_AF-A0A1Y1S902-F1
#
_entry.id   AF-A0A1Y1S902-F1
#
_cell.length_a   1.000
_cell.length_b   1.000
_cell.length_c   1.000
_cell.angle_alpha   90.00
_cell.angle_beta   90.00
_cell.angle_gamma   90.00
#
_symmetry.space_group_name_H-M   'P 1'
#
loop_
_entity.id
_entity.type
_entity.pdbx_description
1 polymer ?
#
loop_
_entity_poly.entity_id
_entity_poly.type
_entity_poly.pdbx_seq_one_letter_code
_entity_poly.pdbx_strand_id
1 'polypeptide(L)'
;MVNRRRRNSVDPDTIIEPVLNIDETLMYTYRGDRFYQFGPGHLHGWVESSNIVIFFDNAMVVPFRSGKVWSIDGTFDVCPVGWAQMYTISILVDHHVLPIVYDLLPSKSGNCYLEFLSHLNRLIPGLDPDVVITDFEKAAINAFKTVYPSSRMSGCMFHLGQSIQRRLDSSGMSESYASDRVVRKFVQALKCLAFVPAAQVQQTFTWLRNHDDFPSCLASTYAYFDKTYVSGANGNGPLYPLCLWNNRENVLADIPRTNNGIEG
;
A
#
# COMPACT_ATOMS: atom_id res chain seq x y z
N MET A 1 -21.62 16.85 -5.29
CA MET A 1 -21.60 15.46 -4.79
C MET A 1 -21.79 14.53 -5.96
N VAL A 2 -20.71 13.96 -6.51
CA VAL A 2 -20.82 12.88 -7.50
C VAL A 2 -20.90 11.58 -6.70
N ASN A 3 -22.04 10.91 -6.76
CA ASN A 3 -22.25 9.59 -6.16
C ASN A 3 -21.34 8.58 -6.88
N ARG A 4 -20.17 8.27 -6.30
CA ARG A 4 -19.37 7.12 -6.71
C ARG A 4 -20.14 5.86 -6.31
N ARG A 5 -20.81 5.22 -7.27
CA ARG A 5 -21.35 3.87 -7.12
C ARG A 5 -20.18 2.93 -6.84
N ARG A 6 -20.12 2.36 -5.64
CA ARG A 6 -19.32 1.16 -5.38
C ARG A 6 -19.80 0.07 -6.34
N ARG A 7 -18.95 -0.38 -7.27
CA ARG A 7 -19.18 -1.66 -7.94
C ARG A 7 -19.03 -2.76 -6.88
N ASN A 8 -20.00 -3.66 -6.83
CA ASN A 8 -19.96 -4.81 -5.94
C ASN A 8 -18.68 -5.62 -6.19
N SER A 9 -18.08 -6.15 -5.12
CA SER A 9 -17.01 -7.14 -5.20
C SER A 9 -17.45 -8.28 -6.12
N VAL A 10 -16.65 -8.57 -7.15
CA VAL A 10 -16.86 -9.73 -8.03
C VAL A 10 -16.62 -10.99 -7.21
N ASP A 11 -17.55 -11.94 -7.28
CA ASP A 11 -17.43 -13.26 -6.66
C ASP A 11 -16.28 -14.03 -7.34
N PRO A 12 -15.20 -14.40 -6.62
CA PRO A 12 -14.06 -15.12 -7.19
C PRO A 12 -14.45 -16.42 -7.89
N ASP A 13 -15.54 -17.07 -7.45
CA ASP A 13 -16.01 -18.35 -7.99
C ASP A 13 -16.82 -18.18 -9.30
N THR A 14 -17.10 -16.93 -9.71
CA THR A 14 -17.71 -16.59 -11.01
C THR A 14 -16.70 -16.18 -12.07
N ILE A 15 -15.39 -16.22 -11.77
CA ILE A 15 -14.33 -15.97 -12.73
C ILE A 15 -14.22 -17.20 -13.65
N ILE A 16 -15.05 -17.21 -14.70
CA ILE A 16 -14.79 -18.01 -15.91
C ILE A 16 -13.35 -17.70 -16.31
N GLU A 17 -12.51 -18.73 -16.54
CA GLU A 17 -11.13 -18.54 -17.01
C GLU A 17 -11.11 -17.46 -18.09
N PRO A 18 -10.54 -16.26 -17.79
CA PRO A 18 -10.55 -15.17 -18.76
C PRO A 18 -9.74 -15.65 -19.97
N VAL A 19 -10.42 -15.77 -21.11
CA VAL A 19 -9.72 -15.83 -22.41
C VAL A 19 -9.07 -14.47 -22.58
N LEU A 20 -7.83 -14.38 -22.13
CA LEU A 20 -7.06 -13.14 -22.12
C LEU A 20 -6.71 -12.77 -23.56
N ASN A 21 -7.42 -11.79 -24.10
CA ASN A 21 -7.00 -11.07 -25.28
C ASN A 21 -6.50 -9.69 -24.81
N ILE A 22 -5.22 -9.63 -24.41
CA ILE A 22 -4.57 -8.34 -24.14
C ILE A 22 -4.57 -7.58 -25.46
N ASP A 23 -5.17 -6.39 -25.45
CA ASP A 23 -5.17 -5.52 -26.63
C ASP A 23 -3.72 -5.31 -27.10
N GLU A 24 -3.47 -5.48 -28.40
CA GLU A 24 -2.12 -5.33 -28.98
C GLU A 24 -1.51 -3.96 -28.65
N THR A 25 -2.34 -2.93 -28.46
CA THR A 25 -1.89 -1.58 -28.06
C THR A 25 -1.26 -1.53 -26.67
N LEU A 26 -1.55 -2.50 -25.79
CA LEU A 26 -0.95 -2.63 -24.46
C LEU A 26 0.30 -3.52 -24.46
N MET A 27 0.58 -4.22 -25.56
CA MET A 27 1.75 -5.08 -25.66
C MET A 27 3.04 -4.29 -25.87
N TYR A 28 2.95 -3.08 -26.42
CA TYR A 28 4.08 -2.26 -26.80
C TYR A 28 3.95 -0.82 -26.29
N THR A 29 5.09 -0.17 -26.03
CA THR A 29 5.16 1.26 -25.77
C THR A 29 4.88 2.04 -27.05
N TYR A 30 4.67 3.36 -26.94
CA TYR A 30 4.56 4.24 -28.12
C TYR A 30 5.82 4.27 -29.00
N ARG A 31 6.96 3.75 -28.49
CA ARG A 31 8.22 3.61 -29.23
C ARG A 31 8.35 2.26 -29.95
N GLY A 32 7.39 1.35 -29.73
CA GLY A 32 7.42 -0.01 -30.28
C GLY A 32 8.19 -1.01 -29.41
N ASP A 33 8.65 -0.61 -28.23
CA ASP A 33 9.32 -1.53 -27.29
C ASP A 33 8.31 -2.42 -26.59
N ARG A 34 8.66 -3.68 -26.32
CA ARG A 34 7.76 -4.62 -25.61
C ARG A 34 7.50 -4.12 -24.20
N PHE A 35 6.23 -3.99 -23.85
CA PHE A 35 5.74 -3.57 -22.54
C PHE A 35 5.09 -4.73 -21.78
N TYR A 36 4.41 -5.65 -22.46
CA TYR A 36 3.87 -6.88 -21.85
C TYR A 36 4.96 -7.94 -21.68
N GLN A 37 5.24 -8.32 -20.43
CA GLN A 37 6.41 -9.12 -20.07
C GLN A 37 6.08 -10.52 -19.55
N PHE A 38 4.91 -10.72 -18.94
CA PHE A 38 4.49 -12.04 -18.46
C PHE A 38 2.97 -12.19 -18.37
N GLY A 39 2.48 -13.40 -18.66
CA GLY A 39 1.09 -13.83 -18.52
C GLY A 39 0.68 -14.81 -19.62
N PRO A 40 -0.63 -14.98 -19.88
CA PRO A 40 -1.13 -15.90 -20.90
C PRO A 40 -0.54 -15.66 -22.29
N GLY A 41 0.02 -16.72 -22.90
CA GLY A 41 0.69 -16.63 -24.21
C GLY A 41 2.13 -16.08 -24.17
N HIS A 42 2.60 -15.58 -23.02
CA HIS A 42 3.97 -15.12 -22.82
C HIS A 42 4.55 -15.57 -21.48
N LEU A 43 4.49 -16.87 -21.22
CA LEU A 43 4.89 -17.49 -19.96
C LEU A 43 6.40 -17.77 -19.85
N HIS A 44 7.18 -17.54 -20.92
CA HIS A 44 8.62 -17.90 -20.98
C HIS A 44 8.92 -19.36 -20.66
N GLY A 45 7.99 -20.26 -20.98
CA GLY A 45 8.10 -21.69 -20.67
C GLY A 45 7.91 -22.01 -19.18
N TRP A 46 7.43 -21.07 -18.38
CA TRP A 46 7.12 -21.28 -16.96
C TRP A 46 5.73 -21.88 -16.79
N VAL A 47 5.51 -22.50 -15.62
CA VAL A 47 4.20 -23.02 -15.25
C VAL A 47 3.24 -21.85 -15.07
N GLU A 48 2.11 -21.92 -15.76
CA GLU A 48 0.97 -21.03 -15.52
C GLU A 48 0.33 -21.45 -14.19
N SER A 49 0.74 -20.82 -13.10
CA SER A 49 0.21 -21.13 -11.77
C SER A 49 -0.84 -20.12 -11.30
N SER A 50 -0.98 -18.99 -12.00
CA SER A 50 -2.00 -17.98 -11.73
C SER A 50 -2.18 -17.01 -12.91
N ASN A 51 -3.38 -16.42 -13.03
CA ASN A 51 -3.71 -15.35 -13.98
C ASN A 51 -2.99 -14.03 -13.60
N ILE A 52 -1.67 -14.06 -13.45
CA ILE A 52 -0.85 -12.86 -13.22
C ILE A 52 -0.43 -12.30 -14.57
N VAL A 53 -0.52 -10.99 -14.70
CA VAL A 53 0.01 -10.25 -15.84
C VAL A 53 0.99 -9.21 -15.34
N ILE A 54 2.15 -9.09 -15.99
CA ILE A 54 3.21 -8.14 -15.65
C ILE A 54 3.55 -7.31 -16.88
N PHE A 55 3.58 -5.99 -16.71
CA PHE A 55 4.02 -5.03 -17.70
C PHE A 55 5.16 -4.17 -17.17
N PHE A 56 6.21 -4.00 -17.96
CA PHE A 56 7.25 -2.99 -17.77
C PHE A 56 8.02 -2.77 -19.07
N ASP A 57 8.62 -1.59 -19.21
CA ASP A 57 9.55 -1.30 -20.30
C ASP A 57 10.97 -1.76 -19.91
N ASN A 58 11.66 -2.49 -20.81
CA ASN A 58 13.04 -2.92 -20.59
C ASN A 58 14.01 -1.76 -20.32
N ALA A 59 13.72 -0.57 -20.85
CA ALA A 59 14.49 0.64 -20.55
C ALA A 59 14.47 1.00 -19.05
N MET A 60 13.44 0.56 -18.31
CA MET A 60 13.28 0.82 -16.88
C MET A 60 13.98 -0.19 -15.97
N VAL A 61 14.52 -1.30 -16.50
CA VAL A 61 15.20 -2.34 -15.70
C VAL A 61 16.39 -1.79 -14.93
N VAL A 62 17.22 -0.95 -15.56
CA VAL A 62 18.40 -0.35 -14.91
C VAL A 62 18.00 0.66 -13.83
N PRO A 63 17.08 1.62 -14.10
CA PRO A 63 16.49 2.45 -13.05
C PRO A 63 15.90 1.63 -11.90
N PHE A 64 15.18 0.55 -12.19
CA PHE A 64 14.50 -0.24 -11.16
C PHE A 64 15.47 -0.91 -10.19
N ARG A 65 16.53 -1.53 -10.71
CA ARG A 65 17.62 -2.12 -9.91
C ARG A 65 18.34 -1.09 -9.04
N SER A 66 18.47 0.14 -9.55
CA SER A 66 19.16 1.23 -8.86
C SER A 66 18.25 1.93 -7.84
N GLY A 67 16.93 1.86 -8.03
CA GLY A 67 15.94 2.46 -7.16
C GLY A 67 15.86 1.77 -5.82
N LYS A 68 16.36 2.44 -4.77
CA LYS A 68 16.43 1.89 -3.40
C LYS A 68 15.18 2.09 -2.57
N VAL A 69 14.33 3.03 -2.96
CA VAL A 69 13.04 3.26 -2.30
C VAL A 69 11.95 2.91 -3.28
N TRP A 70 11.19 1.87 -2.94
CA TRP A 70 10.03 1.45 -3.71
C TRP A 70 8.77 1.99 -3.05
N SER A 71 7.82 2.35 -3.90
CA SER A 71 6.50 2.81 -3.54
C SER A 71 5.50 1.94 -4.27
N ILE A 72 4.64 1.27 -3.51
CA ILE A 72 3.76 0.22 -4.03
C ILE A 72 2.32 0.54 -3.67
N ASP A 73 1.44 0.43 -4.65
CA ASP A 73 0.02 0.73 -4.49
C ASP A 73 -0.86 -0.26 -5.26
N GLY A 74 -1.99 -0.65 -4.64
CA GLY A 74 -3.01 -1.47 -5.25
C GLY A 74 -4.25 -0.65 -5.57
N THR A 75 -4.64 -0.58 -6.84
CA THR A 75 -5.82 0.14 -7.31
C THR A 75 -6.92 -0.83 -7.74
N PHE A 76 -8.16 -0.59 -7.27
CA PHE A 76 -9.30 -1.50 -7.47
C PHE A 76 -10.33 -0.98 -8.48
N ASP A 77 -10.56 0.33 -8.51
CA ASP A 77 -11.67 0.93 -9.28
C ASP A 77 -11.48 0.82 -10.81
N VAL A 78 -10.24 0.61 -11.26
CA VAL A 78 -9.84 0.49 -12.67
C VAL A 78 -9.44 -0.93 -13.08
N CYS A 79 -9.57 -1.91 -12.17
CA CYS A 79 -9.14 -3.27 -12.44
C CYS A 79 -10.05 -3.95 -13.49
N PRO A 80 -9.50 -4.53 -14.56
CA PRO A 80 -10.27 -5.28 -15.53
C PRO A 80 -10.97 -6.49 -14.89
N VAL A 81 -12.10 -6.90 -15.48
CA VAL A 81 -12.81 -8.12 -15.08
C VAL A 81 -11.88 -9.32 -15.22
N GLY A 82 -11.82 -10.18 -14.20
CA GLY A 82 -10.93 -11.33 -14.15
C GLY A 82 -9.77 -11.18 -13.16
N TRP A 83 -9.53 -9.96 -12.64
CA TRP A 83 -8.53 -9.69 -11.62
C TRP A 83 -9.12 -9.00 -10.40
N ALA A 84 -8.46 -9.21 -9.25
CA ALA A 84 -8.85 -8.61 -7.99
C ALA A 84 -8.29 -7.19 -7.82
N GLN A 85 -7.17 -6.87 -8.46
CA GLN A 85 -6.53 -5.56 -8.40
C GLN A 85 -5.52 -5.35 -9.53
N MET A 86 -5.30 -4.07 -9.86
CA MET A 86 -4.08 -3.62 -10.51
C MET A 86 -3.08 -3.23 -9.42
N TYR A 87 -1.85 -3.73 -9.50
CA TYR A 87 -0.79 -3.45 -8.55
C TYR A 87 0.33 -2.72 -9.27
N THR A 88 0.88 -1.66 -8.67
CA THR A 88 1.93 -0.85 -9.30
C THR A 88 3.14 -0.76 -8.39
N ILE A 89 4.32 -1.07 -8.92
CA ILE A 89 5.60 -0.79 -8.26
C ILE A 89 6.23 0.42 -8.93
N SER A 90 6.53 1.41 -8.12
CA SER A 90 7.26 2.61 -8.51
C SER A 90 8.55 2.75 -7.72
N ILE A 91 9.50 3.49 -8.27
CA ILE A 91 10.70 3.90 -7.56
C ILE A 91 10.67 5.40 -7.29
N LEU A 92 11.42 5.82 -6.28
CA LEU A 92 11.73 7.22 -6.06
C LEU A 92 12.99 7.62 -6.84
N VAL A 93 12.87 8.67 -7.67
CA VAL A 93 14.00 9.30 -8.37
C VAL A 93 13.86 10.82 -8.19
N ASP A 94 14.87 11.46 -7.60
CA ASP A 94 14.90 12.93 -7.40
C ASP A 94 13.60 13.51 -6.79
N HIS A 95 13.06 12.85 -5.76
CA HIS A 95 11.78 13.17 -5.09
C HIS A 95 10.51 12.96 -5.94
N HIS A 96 10.64 12.43 -7.15
CA HIS A 96 9.53 12.04 -8.01
C HIS A 96 9.28 10.53 -7.93
N VAL A 97 8.00 10.16 -7.92
CA VAL A 97 7.58 8.76 -7.97
C VAL A 97 7.43 8.37 -9.43
N LEU A 98 8.24 7.41 -9.87
CA LEU A 98 8.23 6.89 -11.24
C LEU A 98 7.67 5.46 -11.24
N PRO A 99 6.49 5.22 -11.82
CA PRO A 99 5.97 3.88 -12.05
C PRO A 99 6.88 3.08 -12.98
N ILE A 100 7.18 1.85 -12.58
CA ILE A 100 8.08 0.96 -13.31
C ILE A 100 7.35 -0.29 -13.77
N VAL A 101 6.61 -0.91 -12.85
CA VAL A 101 5.92 -2.18 -13.07
C VAL A 101 4.43 -1.96 -12.84
N TYR A 102 3.63 -2.47 -13.77
CA TYR A 102 2.19 -2.55 -13.63
C TYR A 102 1.78 -4.02 -13.73
N ASP A 103 0.95 -4.45 -12.80
CA ASP A 103 0.57 -5.85 -12.66
C ASP A 103 -0.93 -6.00 -12.52
N LEU A 104 -1.48 -7.08 -13.05
CA LEU A 104 -2.85 -7.51 -12.75
C LEU A 104 -2.78 -8.78 -11.92
N LEU A 105 -3.31 -8.72 -10.70
CA LEU A 105 -3.25 -9.81 -9.73
C LEU A 105 -4.63 -10.46 -9.54
N PRO A 106 -4.74 -11.80 -9.66
CA PRO A 106 -6.03 -12.49 -9.60
C PRO A 106 -6.59 -12.58 -8.17
N SER A 107 -5.75 -12.39 -7.14
CA SER A 107 -6.19 -12.34 -5.75
C SER A 107 -5.29 -11.42 -4.91
N LYS A 108 -5.70 -11.17 -3.66
CA LYS A 108 -4.90 -10.43 -2.65
C LYS A 108 -4.29 -11.37 -1.60
N SER A 109 -4.13 -12.64 -1.97
CA SER A 109 -3.59 -13.65 -1.06
C SER A 109 -2.06 -13.51 -0.96
N GLY A 110 -1.49 -13.89 0.18
CA GLY A 110 -0.03 -13.90 0.35
C GLY A 110 0.69 -14.74 -0.71
N ASN A 111 0.11 -15.89 -1.09
CA ASN A 111 0.65 -16.74 -2.15
C ASN A 111 0.69 -16.05 -3.50
N CYS A 112 -0.37 -15.30 -3.86
CA CYS A 112 -0.41 -14.56 -5.12
C CYS A 112 0.68 -13.48 -5.18
N TYR A 113 0.93 -12.75 -4.08
CA TYR A 113 2.05 -11.81 -4.03
C TYR A 113 3.42 -12.48 -4.09
N LEU A 114 3.60 -13.61 -3.40
CA LEU A 114 4.86 -14.37 -3.45
C LEU A 114 5.16 -14.87 -4.86
N GLU A 115 4.12 -15.34 -5.56
CA GLU A 115 4.23 -15.80 -6.95
C GLU A 115 4.54 -14.64 -7.89
N PHE A 116 3.81 -13.53 -7.79
CA PHE A 116 4.09 -12.29 -8.51
C PHE A 116 5.57 -11.86 -8.34
N LEU A 117 6.04 -11.76 -7.10
CA LEU A 117 7.41 -11.36 -6.81
C LEU A 117 8.45 -12.37 -7.30
N SER A 118 8.12 -13.66 -7.32
CA SER A 118 8.96 -14.70 -7.91
C SER A 118 9.11 -14.50 -9.43
N HIS A 119 8.02 -14.24 -10.14
CA HIS A 119 8.06 -13.92 -11.57
C HIS A 119 8.83 -12.62 -11.83
N LEU A 120 8.59 -11.59 -11.02
CA LEU A 120 9.28 -10.31 -11.15
C LEU A 120 10.81 -10.45 -11.00
N ASN A 121 11.28 -11.19 -9.99
CA ASN A 121 12.71 -11.42 -9.79
C ASN A 121 13.35 -12.32 -10.86
N ARG A 122 12.57 -13.17 -11.55
CA ARG A 122 13.05 -13.94 -12.70
C ARG A 122 13.17 -13.06 -13.94
N LEU A 123 12.17 -12.21 -14.19
CA LEU A 123 12.15 -11.26 -15.31
C LEU A 123 13.23 -10.19 -15.14
N ILE A 124 13.44 -9.72 -13.91
CA ILE A 124 14.39 -8.69 -13.56
C ILE A 124 15.27 -9.18 -12.39
N PRO A 125 16.34 -9.94 -12.66
CA PRO A 125 17.23 -10.42 -11.61
C PRO A 125 17.94 -9.27 -10.88
N GLY A 126 18.24 -9.44 -9.59
CA GLY A 126 19.06 -8.48 -8.82
C GLY A 126 18.31 -7.27 -8.27
N LEU A 127 16.99 -7.38 -8.06
CA LEU A 127 16.22 -6.39 -7.32
C LEU A 127 16.51 -6.50 -5.82
N ASP A 128 16.82 -5.37 -5.19
CA ASP A 128 17.17 -5.29 -3.77
C ASP A 128 16.85 -3.89 -3.22
N PRO A 129 15.57 -3.61 -2.92
CA PRO A 129 15.17 -2.32 -2.36
C PRO A 129 15.63 -2.19 -0.90
N ASP A 130 16.02 -0.98 -0.49
CA ASP A 130 16.35 -0.70 0.91
C ASP A 130 15.07 -0.40 1.71
N VAL A 131 14.09 0.24 1.07
CA VAL A 131 12.81 0.63 1.68
C VAL A 131 11.67 0.29 0.75
N VAL A 132 10.62 -0.33 1.29
CA VAL A 132 9.36 -0.57 0.57
C VAL A 132 8.23 0.15 1.29
N ILE A 133 7.72 1.19 0.64
CA ILE A 133 6.55 1.96 1.07
C ILE A 133 5.31 1.31 0.49
N THR A 134 4.37 0.92 1.35
CA THR A 134 3.17 0.21 0.93
C THR A 134 1.97 0.61 1.77
N ASP A 135 0.79 0.18 1.37
CA ASP A 135 -0.42 0.33 2.17
C ASP A 135 -0.38 -0.61 3.40
N PHE A 136 -1.49 -0.65 4.14
CA PHE A 136 -1.58 -1.51 5.33
C PHE A 136 -2.10 -2.91 5.00
N GLU A 137 -1.76 -3.48 3.84
CA GLU A 137 -2.17 -4.83 3.47
C GLU A 137 -1.19 -5.89 4.00
N LYS A 138 -1.64 -6.66 5.00
CA LYS A 138 -0.79 -7.65 5.70
C LYS A 138 -0.25 -8.74 4.77
N ALA A 139 -1.03 -9.17 3.77
CA ALA A 139 -0.61 -10.19 2.82
C ALA A 139 0.57 -9.71 1.96
N ALA A 140 0.45 -8.51 1.38
CA ALA A 140 1.53 -7.87 0.64
C ALA A 140 2.76 -7.64 1.52
N ILE A 141 2.60 -7.00 2.69
CA ILE A 141 3.72 -6.74 3.62
C ILE A 141 4.51 -8.02 3.94
N ASN A 142 3.81 -9.12 4.23
CA ASN A 142 4.45 -10.39 4.54
C ASN A 142 5.17 -11.01 3.34
N ALA A 143 4.60 -10.91 2.13
CA ALA A 143 5.25 -11.37 0.92
C ALA A 143 6.53 -10.57 0.62
N PHE A 144 6.48 -9.24 0.68
CA PHE A 144 7.66 -8.39 0.48
C PHE A 144 8.74 -8.66 1.52
N LYS A 145 8.39 -8.84 2.80
CA LYS A 145 9.37 -9.24 3.84
C LYS A 145 9.98 -10.62 3.61
N THR A 146 9.22 -11.53 3.01
CA THR A 146 9.70 -12.88 2.71
C THR A 146 10.69 -12.87 1.55
N VAL A 147 10.42 -12.08 0.51
CA VAL A 147 11.24 -11.99 -0.69
C VAL A 147 12.44 -11.04 -0.52
N TYR A 148 12.25 -9.93 0.18
CA TYR A 148 13.26 -8.91 0.44
C TYR A 148 13.44 -8.69 1.97
N PRO A 149 14.04 -9.65 2.69
CA PRO A 149 14.13 -9.61 4.15
C PRO A 149 15.01 -8.47 4.70
N SER A 150 15.93 -7.96 3.88
CA SER A 150 16.79 -6.82 4.24
C SER A 150 16.07 -5.48 4.11
N SER A 151 14.96 -5.42 3.38
CA SER A 151 14.22 -4.19 3.15
C SER A 151 13.46 -3.75 4.39
N ARG A 152 13.52 -2.46 4.69
CA ARG A 152 12.64 -1.86 5.69
C ARG A 152 11.26 -1.61 5.09
N MET A 153 10.25 -2.27 5.64
CA MET A 153 8.86 -1.98 5.29
C MET A 153 8.40 -0.70 5.98
N SER A 154 7.74 0.17 5.21
CA SER A 154 7.15 1.42 5.70
C SER A 154 5.69 1.53 5.25
N GLY A 155 4.79 1.81 6.17
CA GLY A 155 3.40 2.12 5.89
C GLY A 155 3.25 3.54 5.39
N CYS A 156 2.49 3.72 4.32
CA CYS A 156 2.19 5.02 3.73
C CYS A 156 1.37 5.90 4.70
N MET A 157 1.81 7.14 4.92
CA MET A 157 1.15 8.11 5.80
C MET A 157 -0.25 8.48 5.30
N PHE A 158 -0.46 8.52 3.99
CA PHE A 158 -1.77 8.77 3.40
C PHE A 158 -2.76 7.68 3.82
N HIS A 159 -2.38 6.41 3.65
CA HIS A 159 -3.18 5.26 4.06
C HIS A 159 -3.42 5.19 5.57
N LEU A 160 -2.42 5.57 6.39
CA LEU A 160 -2.61 5.72 7.84
C LEU A 160 -3.69 6.78 8.13
N GLY A 161 -3.60 7.95 7.50
CA GLY A 161 -4.58 9.01 7.62
C GLY A 161 -5.98 8.59 7.17
N GLN A 162 -6.09 7.83 6.07
CA GLN A 162 -7.35 7.26 5.60
C GLN A 162 -7.93 6.26 6.60
N SER A 163 -7.12 5.40 7.23
CA SER A 163 -7.59 4.45 8.25
C SER A 163 -8.24 5.17 9.44
N ILE A 164 -7.63 6.28 9.89
CA ILE A 164 -8.17 7.14 10.94
C ILE A 164 -9.49 7.79 10.48
N GLN A 165 -9.53 8.30 9.25
CA GLN A 165 -10.74 8.91 8.70
C GLN A 165 -11.91 7.91 8.60
N ARG A 166 -11.68 6.73 8.04
CA ARG A 166 -12.68 5.65 7.98
C ARG A 166 -13.20 5.28 9.37
N ARG A 167 -12.31 5.27 10.37
CA ARG A 167 -12.72 5.02 11.76
C ARG A 167 -13.63 6.12 12.30
N LEU A 168 -13.31 7.39 12.06
CA LEU A 168 -14.15 8.52 12.45
C LEU A 168 -15.52 8.41 11.78
N ASP A 169 -15.57 8.14 10.48
CA ASP A 169 -16.82 8.03 9.73
C ASP A 169 -17.68 6.87 10.25
N SER A 170 -17.08 5.69 10.49
CA SER A 170 -17.79 4.54 11.07
C SER A 170 -18.29 4.78 12.51
N SER A 171 -17.74 5.79 13.18
CA SER A 171 -18.14 6.19 14.54
C SER A 171 -19.11 7.37 14.55
N GLY A 172 -19.59 7.83 13.39
CA GLY A 172 -20.50 8.97 13.26
C GLY A 172 -19.84 10.33 13.55
N MET A 173 -18.51 10.41 13.52
CA MET A 173 -17.76 11.60 13.95
C MET A 173 -17.53 12.63 12.84
N SER A 174 -18.01 12.39 11.63
CA SER A 174 -17.69 13.23 10.47
C SER A 174 -18.15 14.69 10.65
N GLU A 175 -19.35 14.92 11.20
CA GLU A 175 -19.87 16.28 11.46
C GLU A 175 -19.07 16.98 12.56
N SER A 176 -18.83 16.31 13.69
CA SER A 176 -18.02 16.86 14.79
C SER A 176 -16.59 17.18 14.34
N TYR A 177 -15.99 16.33 13.52
CA TYR A 177 -14.68 16.62 12.92
C TYR A 177 -14.74 17.85 11.98
N ALA A 178 -15.84 18.06 11.25
CA ALA A 178 -16.00 19.22 10.37
C ALA A 178 -16.27 20.54 11.12
N SER A 179 -16.95 20.51 12.28
CA SER A 179 -17.37 21.71 13.00
C SER A 179 -16.52 22.04 14.22
N ASP A 180 -16.06 21.05 14.99
CA ASP A 180 -15.35 21.25 16.27
C ASP A 180 -13.82 21.31 16.10
N ARG A 181 -13.23 22.45 16.50
CA ARG A 181 -11.78 22.69 16.43
C ARG A 181 -10.98 21.79 17.38
N VAL A 182 -11.50 21.49 18.56
CA VAL A 182 -10.84 20.62 19.54
C VAL A 182 -10.81 19.19 19.02
N VAL A 183 -11.94 18.69 18.50
CA VAL A 183 -11.99 17.37 17.84
C VAL A 183 -10.98 17.28 16.71
N ARG A 184 -10.92 18.29 15.82
CA ARG A 184 -9.90 18.32 14.76
C ARG A 184 -8.47 18.30 15.31
N LYS A 185 -8.19 19.10 16.35
CA LYS A 185 -6.85 19.18 16.96
C LYS A 185 -6.40 17.79 17.45
N PHE A 186 -7.24 17.06 18.15
CA PHE A 186 -6.90 15.73 18.65
C PHE A 186 -6.76 14.69 17.53
N VAL A 187 -7.62 14.72 16.50
CA VAL A 187 -7.47 13.86 15.32
C VAL A 187 -6.15 14.14 14.58
N GLN A 188 -5.77 15.40 14.44
CA GLN A 188 -4.49 15.77 13.82
C GLN A 188 -3.31 15.37 14.70
N ALA A 189 -3.39 15.56 16.02
CA ALA A 189 -2.37 15.09 16.95
C ALA A 189 -2.18 13.57 16.87
N LEU A 190 -3.27 12.80 16.72
CA LEU A 190 -3.22 11.35 16.51
C LEU A 190 -2.47 10.98 15.23
N LYS A 191 -2.70 11.69 14.12
CA LYS A 191 -1.93 11.54 12.86
C LYS A 191 -0.45 11.90 13.07
N CYS A 192 -0.17 12.95 13.83
CA CYS A 192 1.20 13.41 14.10
C CYS A 192 2.04 12.44 14.93
N LEU A 193 1.42 11.45 15.61
CA LEU A 193 2.17 10.40 16.31
C LEU A 193 3.13 9.63 15.39
N ALA A 194 2.85 9.59 14.08
CA ALA A 194 3.74 8.98 13.11
C ALA A 194 5.12 9.67 13.03
N PHE A 195 5.28 10.88 13.56
CA PHE A 195 6.53 11.67 13.52
C PHE A 195 7.21 11.81 14.88
N VAL A 196 6.56 11.36 15.94
CA VAL A 196 7.11 11.34 17.29
C VAL A 196 8.24 10.30 17.34
N PRO A 197 9.37 10.57 18.04
CA PRO A 197 10.41 9.57 18.26
C PRO A 197 9.80 8.27 18.78
N ALA A 198 10.17 7.13 18.19
CA ALA A 198 9.52 5.85 18.47
C ALA A 198 9.43 5.54 19.98
N ALA A 199 10.50 5.81 20.73
CA ALA A 199 10.56 5.63 22.19
C ALA A 199 9.54 6.48 22.99
N GLN A 200 9.04 7.57 22.42
CA GLN A 200 8.11 8.50 23.07
C GLN A 200 6.66 8.31 22.60
N VAL A 201 6.40 7.47 21.59
CA VAL A 201 5.06 7.34 20.99
C VAL A 201 4.03 6.86 22.01
N GLN A 202 4.35 5.83 22.78
CA GLN A 202 3.43 5.29 23.79
C GLN A 202 3.10 6.36 24.86
N GLN A 203 4.13 7.02 25.41
CA GLN A 203 3.95 8.09 26.38
C GLN A 203 3.12 9.26 25.81
N THR A 204 3.40 9.68 24.58
CA THR A 204 2.69 10.79 23.92
C THR A 204 1.23 10.43 23.65
N PHE A 205 0.96 9.18 23.23
CA PHE A 205 -0.39 8.68 23.04
C PHE A 205 -1.18 8.69 24.36
N THR A 206 -0.60 8.17 25.45
CA THR A 206 -1.22 8.20 26.78
C THR A 206 -1.49 9.62 27.26
N TRP A 207 -0.54 10.54 27.06
CA TRP A 207 -0.71 11.94 27.40
C TRP A 207 -1.87 12.59 26.62
N LEU A 208 -1.97 12.36 25.30
CA LEU A 208 -3.09 12.87 24.50
C LEU A 208 -4.43 12.32 24.99
N ARG A 209 -4.51 11.04 25.34
CA ARG A 209 -5.75 10.40 25.79
C ARG A 209 -6.24 10.93 27.14
N ASN A 210 -5.32 11.35 28.01
CA ASN A 210 -5.62 11.80 29.38
C ASN A 210 -5.57 13.33 29.53
N HIS A 211 -5.42 14.08 28.43
CA HIS A 211 -5.39 15.53 28.47
C HIS A 211 -6.77 16.09 28.86
N ASP A 212 -6.81 17.19 29.63
CA ASP A 212 -8.07 17.78 30.13
C ASP A 212 -9.05 18.14 28.99
N ASP A 213 -8.55 18.72 27.90
CA ASP A 213 -9.32 19.02 26.69
C ASP A 213 -9.71 17.80 25.82
N PHE A 214 -9.42 16.56 26.23
CA PHE A 214 -9.68 15.37 25.39
C PHE A 214 -11.19 15.23 25.08
N PRO A 215 -11.60 15.24 23.79
CA PRO A 215 -12.99 15.06 23.43
C PRO A 215 -13.43 13.62 23.68
N SER A 216 -14.31 13.40 24.65
CA SER A 216 -14.79 12.05 25.02
C SER A 216 -15.44 11.30 23.85
N CYS A 217 -16.01 12.02 22.89
CA CYS A 217 -16.54 11.47 21.63
C CYS A 217 -15.47 10.76 20.76
N LEU A 218 -14.18 11.05 20.94
CA LEU A 218 -13.06 10.38 20.26
C LEU A 218 -12.58 9.10 20.96
N ALA A 219 -13.14 8.74 22.12
CA ALA A 219 -12.67 7.58 22.91
C ALA A 219 -12.64 6.27 22.09
N SER A 220 -13.65 6.03 21.25
CA SER A 220 -13.75 4.83 20.39
C SER A 220 -12.73 4.83 19.25
N THR A 221 -12.33 6.01 18.77
CA THR A 221 -11.30 6.20 17.73
C THR A 221 -9.91 5.99 18.32
N TYR A 222 -9.64 6.55 19.49
CA TYR A 222 -8.38 6.34 20.21
C TYR A 222 -8.22 4.88 20.66
N ALA A 223 -9.29 4.23 21.15
CA ALA A 223 -9.23 2.81 21.49
C ALA A 223 -8.92 1.91 20.28
N TYR A 224 -9.48 2.24 19.10
CA TYR A 224 -9.10 1.57 17.85
C TYR A 224 -7.63 1.79 17.52
N PHE A 225 -7.14 3.04 17.57
CA PHE A 225 -5.76 3.35 17.24
C PHE A 225 -4.77 2.66 18.19
N ASP A 226 -5.06 2.65 19.48
CA ASP A 226 -4.25 1.97 20.49
C ASP A 226 -4.11 0.47 20.20
N LYS A 227 -5.24 -0.18 19.96
CA LYS A 227 -5.30 -1.61 19.61
C LYS A 227 -4.57 -1.93 18.31
N THR A 228 -4.68 -1.07 17.30
CA THR A 228 -4.17 -1.37 15.96
C THR A 228 -2.69 -1.00 15.80
N TYR A 229 -2.22 0.06 16.45
CA TYR A 229 -0.92 0.69 16.15
C TYR A 229 0.02 0.89 17.34
N VAL A 230 -0.50 1.00 18.57
CA VAL A 230 0.31 1.37 19.76
C VAL A 230 0.52 0.16 20.67
N SER A 231 -0.50 -0.21 21.46
CA SER A 231 -0.36 -1.22 22.52
C SER A 231 -0.78 -2.62 22.08
N GLY A 232 -1.68 -2.76 21.09
CA GLY A 232 -2.23 -4.07 20.72
C GLY A 232 -3.47 -4.47 21.54
N ALA A 233 -3.84 -5.75 21.47
CA ALA A 233 -5.00 -6.28 22.19
C ALA A 233 -4.74 -7.66 22.80
N ASN A 234 -5.31 -7.88 23.99
CA ASN A 234 -5.33 -9.17 24.68
C ASN A 234 -3.91 -9.78 24.85
N GLY A 235 -2.92 -8.96 25.19
CA GLY A 235 -1.53 -9.39 25.36
C GLY A 235 -0.76 -9.64 24.05
N ASN A 236 -1.42 -9.53 22.89
CA ASN A 236 -0.76 -9.51 21.60
C ASN A 236 -0.33 -8.08 21.26
N GLY A 237 0.83 -7.95 20.60
CA GLY A 237 1.29 -6.68 20.06
C GLY A 237 0.32 -6.07 19.04
N PRO A 238 0.55 -4.81 18.63
CA PRO A 238 -0.29 -4.11 17.66
C PRO A 238 -0.34 -4.86 16.32
N LEU A 239 -1.48 -4.75 15.63
CA LEU A 239 -1.66 -5.34 14.30
C LEU A 239 -0.61 -4.83 13.31
N TYR A 240 -0.29 -3.54 13.41
CA TYR A 240 0.79 -2.90 12.66
C TYR A 240 1.82 -2.33 13.64
N PRO A 241 3.02 -2.92 13.71
CA PRO A 241 4.04 -2.52 14.67
C PRO A 241 4.55 -1.11 14.38
N LEU A 242 5.09 -0.46 15.42
CA LEU A 242 5.53 0.92 15.35
C LEU A 242 6.55 1.18 14.24
N CYS A 243 7.48 0.25 14.01
CA CYS A 243 8.48 0.36 12.94
C CYS A 243 7.88 0.39 11.53
N LEU A 244 6.63 -0.06 11.35
CA LEU A 244 5.94 -0.01 10.07
C LEU A 244 5.33 1.38 9.84
N TRP A 245 4.57 1.94 10.79
CA TRP A 245 3.77 3.15 10.55
C TRP A 245 4.43 4.45 11.02
N ASN A 246 5.47 4.38 11.85
CA ASN A 246 6.25 5.56 12.24
C ASN A 246 7.09 6.04 11.05
N ASN A 247 6.81 7.25 10.61
CA ASN A 247 7.41 7.87 9.44
C ASN A 247 8.54 8.85 9.80
N ARG A 248 8.99 8.91 11.07
CA ARG A 248 10.04 9.84 11.50
C ARG A 248 11.35 9.60 10.75
N GLU A 249 11.78 8.35 10.64
CA GLU A 249 13.02 8.01 9.93
C GLU A 249 12.95 8.38 8.45
N ASN A 250 11.79 8.18 7.82
CA ASN A 250 11.58 8.60 6.43
C ASN A 250 11.80 10.11 6.28
N VAL A 251 11.25 10.92 7.19
CA VAL A 251 11.46 12.40 7.18
C VAL A 251 12.92 12.76 7.33
N LEU A 252 13.65 12.10 8.25
CA LEU A 252 15.07 12.40 8.48
C LEU A 252 15.96 11.96 7.31
N ALA A 253 15.55 10.93 6.57
CA ALA A 253 16.24 10.41 5.41
C ALA A 253 15.76 11.01 4.07
N ASP A 254 14.89 12.03 4.11
CA ASP A 254 14.27 12.65 2.94
C ASP A 254 13.54 11.67 2.00
N ILE A 255 12.97 10.63 2.59
CA ILE A 255 12.14 9.63 1.93
C ILE A 255 10.68 10.11 1.98
N PRO A 256 9.95 10.10 0.85
CA PRO A 256 8.55 10.44 0.79
C PRO A 256 7.72 9.61 1.78
N ARG A 257 6.70 10.25 2.31
CA ARG A 257 5.78 9.64 3.29
C ARG A 257 4.48 9.15 2.65
N THR A 258 4.26 9.52 1.39
CA THR A 258 3.01 9.38 0.66
C THR A 258 3.32 8.99 -0.78
N ASN A 259 2.44 8.23 -1.41
CA ASN A 259 2.60 7.82 -2.80
C ASN A 259 1.79 8.74 -3.74
N ASN A 260 1.62 10.03 -3.40
CA ASN A 260 0.72 10.99 -4.09
C ASN A 260 0.88 11.07 -5.64
N GLY A 261 1.99 10.57 -6.22
CA GLY A 261 2.16 10.46 -7.67
C GLY A 261 1.56 9.21 -8.33
N ILE A 262 1.21 8.19 -7.54
CA ILE A 262 0.55 6.93 -7.95
C ILE A 262 -0.92 6.92 -7.47
N GLU A 263 -1.21 7.63 -6.39
CA GLU A 263 -2.54 7.72 -5.77
C GLU A 263 -3.47 8.64 -6.58
N GLY A 264 -3.97 8.13 -7.72
CA GLY A 264 -4.99 8.75 -8.58
C GLY A 264 -6.43 8.54 -8.09
#